data_AF-A0A5S5CT02-F1
#
_entry.id   AF-A0A5S5CT02-F1
#
_cell.length_a   1.000
_cell.length_b   1.000
_cell.length_c   1.000
_cell.angle_alpha   90.00
_cell.angle_beta   90.00
_cell.angle_gamma   90.00
#
_symmetry.space_group_name_H-M   'P 1'
#
loop_
_entity.id
_entity.type
_entity.pdbx_description
1 polymer ?
#
loop_
_entity_poly.entity_id
_entity_poly.type
_entity_poly.pdbx_seq_one_letter_code
_entity_poly.pdbx_strand_id
1 'polypeptide(L)' 'MTRDLDVQLLEAVAVRRGRLRESLLWGRERRRRSAGDTLKLFVVGLVLSAVGCAGCVGWSFLESVLADREAASMSRAAP' A
#
# COMPACT_ATOMS: atom_id res chain seq x y z
N MET A 1 -36.29 31.41 -0.16
CA MET A 1 -36.93 30.16 0.28
C MET A 1 -36.53 28.92 -0.53
N THR A 2 -36.23 29.01 -1.85
CA THR A 2 -35.77 27.81 -2.61
C THR A 2 -34.36 27.34 -2.23
N ARG A 3 -33.49 28.28 -1.83
CA ARG A 3 -32.08 28.01 -1.49
C ARG A 3 -31.93 27.13 -0.23
N ASP A 4 -32.88 27.22 0.69
CA ASP A 4 -32.91 26.43 1.93
C ASP A 4 -33.30 24.96 1.66
N LEU A 5 -34.05 24.68 0.58
CA LEU A 5 -34.35 23.32 0.13
C LEU A 5 -33.13 22.66 -0.53
N ASP A 6 -32.39 23.38 -1.38
CA ASP A 6 -31.17 22.87 -2.02
C ASP A 6 -30.11 22.50 -0.98
N VAL A 7 -29.95 23.34 0.06
CA VAL A 7 -29.03 23.07 1.19
C VAL A 7 -29.45 21.80 1.94
N GLN A 8 -30.74 21.62 2.23
CA GLN A 8 -31.24 20.40 2.88
C GLN A 8 -31.04 19.14 2.04
N LEU A 9 -31.23 19.22 0.71
CA LEU A 9 -30.97 18.13 -0.22
C LEU A 9 -29.49 17.75 -0.26
N LEU A 10 -28.60 18.74 -0.28
CA LEU A 10 -27.15 18.52 -0.27
C LEU A 10 -26.70 17.84 1.02
N GLU A 11 -27.18 18.29 2.18
CA GLU A 11 -26.88 17.62 3.46
C GLU A 11 -27.42 16.19 3.49
N ALA A 12 -28.66 15.96 3.05
CA ALA A 12 -29.25 14.63 3.03
C ALA A 12 -28.48 13.66 2.11
N VAL A 13 -28.07 14.12 0.91
CA VAL A 13 -27.29 13.32 -0.03
C VAL A 13 -25.87 13.08 0.48
N ALA A 14 -25.23 14.07 1.09
CA ALA A 14 -23.90 13.94 1.68
C ALA A 14 -23.90 12.88 2.80
N VAL A 15 -24.89 12.92 3.70
CA VAL A 15 -25.06 11.92 4.77
C VAL A 15 -25.35 10.53 4.19
N ARG A 16 -26.21 10.43 3.16
CA ARG A 16 -26.53 9.14 2.54
C ARG A 16 -25.34 8.53 1.80
N ARG A 17 -24.55 9.35 1.09
CA ARG A 17 -23.28 8.91 0.49
C ARG A 17 -22.25 8.53 1.54
N GLY A 18 -22.17 9.26 2.64
CA GLY A 18 -21.30 8.94 3.78
C GLY A 18 -21.64 7.57 4.35
N ARG A 19 -22.92 7.32 4.66
CA ARG A 19 -23.41 6.04 5.18
C ARG A 19 -23.28 4.89 4.18
N LEU A 20 -23.50 5.15 2.88
CA LEU A 20 -23.32 4.14 1.83
C LEU A 20 -21.84 3.79 1.64
N ARG A 21 -20.95 4.79 1.60
CA ARG A 21 -19.50 4.59 1.59
C ARG A 21 -19.06 3.83 2.83
N GLU A 22 -19.64 4.18 3.98
CA GLU A 22 -19.38 3.46 5.20
C GLU A 22 -19.84 2.01 5.13
N SER A 23 -21.02 1.73 4.56
CA SER A 23 -21.51 0.37 4.39
C SER A 23 -20.77 -0.43 3.30
N LEU A 24 -20.26 0.24 2.26
CA LEU A 24 -19.48 -0.39 1.18
C LEU A 24 -18.07 -0.72 1.67
N LEU A 25 -17.45 0.19 2.43
CA LEU A 25 -16.13 -0.01 3.01
C LEU A 25 -16.17 -0.93 4.24
N TRP A 26 -17.25 -0.88 5.06
CA TRP A 26 -17.32 -1.56 6.36
C TRP A 26 -18.46 -2.57 6.54
N GLY A 27 -19.30 -2.83 5.54
CA GLY A 27 -20.23 -3.97 5.42
C GLY A 27 -20.85 -4.53 6.72
N ARG A 28 -22.09 -4.12 7.03
CA ARG A 28 -23.03 -4.70 8.01
C ARG A 28 -22.39 -5.30 9.28
N GLU A 29 -21.96 -4.41 10.18
CA GLU A 29 -21.83 -4.54 11.65
C GLU A 29 -20.93 -5.65 12.25
N ARG A 30 -20.84 -6.85 11.67
CA ARG A 30 -19.94 -7.94 12.13
C ARG A 30 -18.48 -7.75 11.70
N ARG A 31 -18.22 -6.81 10.79
CA ARG A 31 -16.90 -6.53 10.22
C ARG A 31 -16.18 -5.34 10.84
N ARG A 32 -16.74 -4.62 11.83
CA ARG A 32 -16.05 -3.47 12.44
C ARG A 32 -14.73 -3.83 13.13
N ARG A 33 -14.64 -5.02 13.75
CA ARG A 33 -13.37 -5.56 14.29
C ARG A 33 -12.47 -6.08 13.17
N SER A 34 -13.03 -6.91 12.28
CA SER A 34 -12.28 -7.54 11.19
C SER A 34 -11.76 -6.56 10.13
N ALA A 35 -12.42 -5.43 9.88
CA ALA A 35 -11.96 -4.42 8.93
C ALA A 35 -10.72 -3.67 9.44
N GLY A 36 -10.64 -3.40 10.76
CA GLY A 36 -9.42 -2.88 11.37
C GLY A 36 -8.26 -3.86 11.21
N ASP A 37 -8.53 -5.16 11.41
CA ASP A 37 -7.51 -6.20 11.27
C ASP A 37 -7.10 -6.44 9.81
N THR A 38 -8.05 -6.44 8.86
CA THR A 38 -7.75 -6.58 7.43
C THR A 38 -7.04 -5.34 6.87
N LEU A 39 -7.42 -4.12 7.28
CA LEU A 39 -6.69 -2.89 6.91
C LEU A 39 -5.26 -2.91 7.45
N LYS A 40 -5.07 -3.30 8.72
CA LYS A 40 -3.74 -3.49 9.29
C LYS A 40 -2.94 -4.53 8.51
N LEU A 41 -3.55 -5.68 8.18
CA LEU A 41 -2.88 -6.72 7.41
C LEU A 41 -2.51 -6.24 5.99
N PHE A 42 -3.35 -5.41 5.36
CA PHE A 42 -3.09 -4.82 4.06
C PHE A 42 -1.93 -3.82 4.11
N VAL A 43 -1.89 -2.96 5.15
CA VAL A 43 -0.78 -2.03 5.37
C VAL A 43 0.51 -2.80 5.64
N VAL A 44 0.47 -3.84 6.46
CA VAL A 44 1.63 -4.72 6.71
C VAL A 44 2.10 -5.37 5.40
N GLY A 45 1.20 -5.91 4.59
CA GLY A 45 1.54 -6.49 3.29
C GLY A 45 2.16 -5.47 2.32
N LEU A 46 1.64 -4.24 2.31
CA LEU A 46 2.19 -3.16 1.50
C LEU A 46 3.61 -2.79 1.93
N VAL A 47 3.85 -2.69 3.24
CA VAL A 47 5.19 -2.42 3.79
C VAL A 47 6.15 -3.57 3.46
N LEU A 48 5.72 -4.83 3.65
CA LEU A 48 6.53 -6.00 3.31
C LEU A 48 6.90 -6.03 1.81
N SER A 49 5.94 -5.71 0.93
CA SER A 49 6.19 -5.61 -0.51
C SER A 49 7.21 -4.51 -0.82
N ALA A 50 7.05 -3.33 -0.24
CA ALA A 50 7.98 -2.22 -0.44
C ALA A 50 9.41 -2.56 0.03
N VAL A 51 9.53 -3.19 1.20
CA VAL A 51 10.83 -3.66 1.74
C VAL A 51 11.42 -4.76 0.85
N GLY A 52 10.60 -5.69 0.35
CA GLY A 52 11.03 -6.72 -0.59
C GLY A 52 11.57 -6.13 -1.90
N CYS A 53 10.86 -5.17 -2.48
CA CYS A 53 11.32 -4.44 -3.66
C CYS A 53 12.64 -3.70 -3.39
N ALA A 54 12.77 -3.00 -2.26
CA ALA A 54 14.01 -2.32 -1.89
C ALA A 54 15.17 -3.30 -1.66
N GLY A 55 14.90 -4.45 -1.03
CA GLY A 55 15.87 -5.52 -0.81
C GLY A 55 16.39 -6.14 -2.11
N CYS A 56 15.50 -6.42 -3.07
CA CYS A 56 15.88 -6.95 -4.37
C CYS A 56 16.83 -6.01 -5.12
N VAL A 57 16.56 -4.71 -5.12
CA VAL A 57 17.41 -3.71 -5.78
C VAL A 57 18.80 -3.64 -5.12
N GLY A 58 18.85 -3.76 -3.78
CA GLY A 58 20.12 -3.81 -3.05
C GLY A 58 20.95 -5.05 -3.37
N TRP A 59 20.30 -6.22 -3.50
CA TRP A 59 20.98 -7.48 -3.83
C TRP A 59 21.64 -7.43 -5.22
N SER A 60 20.94 -6.90 -6.23
CA SER A 60 21.51 -6.73 -7.57
C SER A 60 22.76 -5.85 -7.59
N PHE A 61 22.87 -4.86 -6.69
CA PHE A 61 24.06 -4.01 -6.61
C PHE A 61 25.22 -4.70 -5.88
N LEU A 62 24.94 -5.54 -4.89
CA LEU A 62 25.97 -6.31 -4.20
C LEU A 62 26.59 -7.36 -5.13
N GLU A 63 25.77 -8.06 -5.90
CA GLU A 63 26.23 -9.13 -6.81
C GLU A 63 27.11 -8.57 -7.93
N SER A 64 26.77 -7.43 -8.52
CA SER A 64 27.58 -6.79 -9.56
C SER A 64 28.96 -6.34 -9.05
N VAL A 65 29.02 -5.80 -7.83
CA VAL A 65 30.28 -5.37 -7.21
C VAL A 65 31.16 -6.56 -6.83
N LEU A 66 30.58 -7.67 -6.35
CA LEU A 66 31.34 -8.90 -6.08
C LEU A 66 31.89 -9.53 -7.37
N ALA A 67 31.07 -9.60 -8.42
CA ALA A 67 31.48 -10.12 -9.72
C ALA A 67 32.65 -9.33 -10.33
N ASP A 68 32.64 -7.99 -10.22
CA ASP A 68 33.74 -7.15 -10.69
C ASP A 68 35.04 -7.41 -9.91
N ARG A 69 34.96 -7.72 -8.60
CA ARG A 69 36.13 -8.03 -7.77
C ARG A 69 36.73 -9.39 -8.12
N GLU A 70 35.89 -10.37 -8.42
CA GLU A 70 36.30 -11.70 -8.88
C GLU A 70 36.89 -11.65 -10.30
N ALA A 71 36.31 -10.86 -11.20
CA ALA A 71 36.86 -10.64 -12.54
C ALA A 71 38.23 -9.94 -12.47
N ALA A 72 38.38 -8.94 -11.61
CA ALA A 72 39.65 -8.25 -11.40
C ALA A 72 40.72 -9.16 -10.77
N SER A 73 40.35 -10.02 -9.80
CA SER A 73 41.28 -10.99 -9.19
C SER A 73 41.69 -12.07 -10.20
N MET A 74 40.77 -12.53 -11.04
CA MET A 74 41.05 -13.53 -12.07
C MET A 74 41.92 -12.96 -13.20
N SER A 75 41.77 -11.68 -13.56
CA SER A 75 42.67 -11.00 -14.51
C SER A 75 44.10 -10.84 -13.98
N ARG A 76 44.28 -10.77 -12.65
CA ARG A 76 45.60 -10.72 -11.99
C ARG A 76 46.23 -12.10 -11.80
N ALA A 77 45.45 -13.16 -11.99
CA ALA A 77 45.88 -14.56 -11.94
C ALA A 77 46.10 -15.19 -13.33
N ALA A 78 45.89 -14.44 -14.42
CA ALA A 78 46.27 -14.87 -15.76
C ALA A 78 47.77 -14.57 -15.99
N PRO A 79 48.62 -15.61 -16.22
CA PRO A 79 50.03 -15.45 -16.57
C PRO A 79 50.23 -14.94 -18.01
#